data_AF-A0A1Y3EMA2-F1
#
_entry.id   AF-A0A1Y3EMA2-F1
#
_cell.length_a   1.000
_cell.length_b   1.000
_cell.length_c   1.000
_cell.angle_alpha   90.00
_cell.angle_beta   90.00
_cell.angle_gamma   90.00
#
_symmetry.space_group_name_H-M   'P 1'
#
loop_
_entity.id
_entity.type
_entity.pdbx_description
1 polymer ?
#
loop_
_entity_poly.entity_id
_entity_poly.type
_entity_poly.pdbx_seq_one_letter_code
_entity_poly.pdbx_strand_id
1 'polypeptide(L)'
;MRLRLRQHGIKVIGIDEWRDERFCFEIISCLNLLDRHAEPLTLLRHIHTKAVACNAYVLIAVVFPWYQYVEYTDHGKSNAPREWIDLNGNTFEEQLECFIKKVLQPSGFNVVRFTRLPYLSEGDMMKSFYVLDCALLLLTADK
;
A
#
# COMPACT_ATOMS: atom_id res chain seq x y z
N MET A 1 -9.21 -13.14 -10.03
CA MET A 1 -8.25 -13.77 -9.10
C MET A 1 -8.86 -14.74 -8.07
N ARG A 2 -10.01 -14.42 -7.44
CA ARG A 2 -10.59 -15.21 -6.30
C ARG A 2 -10.70 -16.72 -6.53
N LEU A 3 -11.16 -17.16 -7.70
CA LEU A 3 -11.31 -18.58 -8.03
C LEU A 3 -9.98 -19.34 -8.00
N ARG A 4 -8.93 -18.78 -8.63
CA ARG A 4 -7.60 -19.40 -8.66
C ARG A 4 -6.97 -19.48 -7.26
N LEU A 5 -7.14 -18.46 -6.42
CA LEU A 5 -6.67 -18.49 -5.03
C LEU A 5 -7.34 -19.63 -4.24
N ARG A 6 -8.66 -19.77 -4.37
CA ARG A 6 -9.41 -20.86 -3.72
C ARG A 6 -8.96 -22.24 -4.18
N GLN A 7 -8.67 -22.40 -5.48
CA GLN A 7 -8.13 -23.66 -6.02
C GLN A 7 -6.79 -24.06 -5.40
N HIS A 8 -6.01 -23.10 -4.90
CA HIS A 8 -4.74 -23.33 -4.21
C HIS A 8 -4.89 -23.37 -2.67
N GLY A 9 -6.11 -23.51 -2.15
CA GLY A 9 -6.36 -23.56 -0.71
C GLY A 9 -6.22 -22.23 0.02
N ILE A 10 -6.07 -21.12 -0.71
CA ILE A 10 -5.95 -19.79 -0.11
C ILE A 10 -7.34 -19.30 0.30
N LYS A 11 -7.50 -18.98 1.59
CA LYS A 11 -8.72 -18.40 2.14
C LYS A 11 -8.90 -16.98 1.60
N VAL A 12 -9.94 -16.77 0.80
CA VAL A 12 -10.30 -15.46 0.24
C VAL A 12 -11.37 -14.80 1.09
N ILE A 13 -11.01 -13.74 1.78
CA ILE A 13 -11.87 -12.94 2.66
C ILE A 13 -12.42 -11.73 1.87
N GLY A 14 -13.62 -11.25 2.21
CA GLY A 14 -14.20 -10.03 1.63
C GLY A 14 -13.42 -8.76 1.98
N ILE A 15 -13.60 -7.70 1.18
CA ILE A 15 -12.89 -6.41 1.35
C ILE A 15 -13.22 -5.72 2.67
N ASP A 16 -14.41 -5.95 3.22
CA ASP A 16 -14.80 -5.40 4.52
C ASP A 16 -14.61 -6.41 5.67
N GLU A 17 -14.64 -7.70 5.35
CA GLU A 17 -14.64 -8.79 6.31
C GLU A 17 -13.31 -8.94 7.06
N TRP A 18 -12.17 -8.64 6.43
CA TRP A 18 -10.85 -8.82 7.07
C TRP A 18 -10.65 -7.94 8.30
N ARG A 19 -11.47 -6.90 8.47
CA ARG A 19 -11.47 -5.99 9.63
C ARG A 19 -12.16 -6.62 10.85
N ASP A 20 -12.98 -7.65 10.67
CA ASP A 20 -13.64 -8.38 11.76
C ASP A 20 -12.62 -8.95 12.77
N GLU A 21 -12.93 -8.83 14.05
CA GLU A 21 -12.08 -9.27 15.17
C GLU A 21 -11.78 -10.78 15.15
N ARG A 22 -12.65 -11.58 14.52
CA ARG A 22 -12.43 -13.03 14.34
C ARG A 22 -11.19 -13.35 13.50
N PHE A 23 -10.68 -12.38 12.74
CA PHE A 23 -9.47 -12.53 11.95
C PHE A 23 -8.29 -11.88 12.63
N CYS A 24 -7.22 -12.67 12.72
CA CYS A 24 -5.94 -12.20 13.16
C CYS A 24 -4.82 -12.67 12.24
N PHE A 25 -3.78 -11.85 12.11
CA PHE A 25 -2.71 -12.03 11.14
C PHE A 25 -1.38 -11.82 11.83
N GLU A 26 -0.37 -12.61 11.46
CA GLU A 26 1.01 -12.38 11.90
C GLU A 26 1.70 -11.31 11.03
N ILE A 27 1.28 -11.22 9.75
CA ILE A 27 1.78 -10.26 8.76
C ILE A 27 0.62 -9.76 7.89
N ILE A 28 0.56 -8.46 7.66
CA ILE A 28 -0.36 -7.81 6.72
C ILE A 28 0.47 -7.21 5.58
N SER A 29 0.18 -7.57 4.33
CA SER A 29 0.88 -7.03 3.15
C SER A 29 0.00 -6.07 2.36
N CYS A 30 0.49 -4.85 2.13
CA CYS A 30 -0.12 -3.80 1.32
C CYS A 30 0.86 -3.41 0.21
N LEU A 31 0.78 -4.10 -0.93
CA LEU A 31 1.82 -4.05 -1.96
C LEU A 31 1.33 -3.27 -3.18
N ASN A 32 1.94 -2.11 -3.45
CA ASN A 32 1.64 -1.25 -4.62
C ASN A 32 0.15 -0.91 -4.75
N LEU A 33 -0.46 -0.60 -3.59
CA LEU A 33 -1.89 -0.34 -3.48
C LEU A 33 -2.19 1.12 -3.13
N LEU A 34 -1.36 1.79 -2.34
CA LEU A 34 -1.67 3.11 -1.78
C LEU A 34 -1.84 4.19 -2.84
N ASP A 35 -1.03 4.15 -3.91
CA ASP A 35 -1.13 5.06 -5.05
C ASP A 35 -2.36 4.76 -5.95
N ARG A 36 -2.94 3.56 -5.82
CA ARG A 36 -4.10 3.09 -6.60
C ARG A 36 -5.40 3.04 -5.81
N HIS A 37 -5.36 3.41 -4.54
CA HIS A 37 -6.51 3.38 -3.66
C HIS A 37 -7.17 4.75 -3.61
N ALA A 38 -8.51 4.80 -3.56
CA ALA A 38 -9.23 6.06 -3.44
C ALA A 38 -8.97 6.74 -2.08
N GLU A 39 -8.88 5.93 -1.02
CA GLU A 39 -8.76 6.38 0.37
C GLU A 39 -7.56 5.70 1.07
N PRO A 40 -6.31 5.99 0.66
CA PRO A 40 -5.12 5.31 1.19
C PRO A 40 -4.83 5.59 2.66
N LEU A 41 -5.16 6.76 3.19
CA LEU A 41 -4.95 7.08 4.61
C LEU A 41 -5.95 6.33 5.48
N THR A 42 -7.20 6.21 5.04
CA THR A 42 -8.20 5.38 5.69
C THR A 42 -7.84 3.90 5.63
N LEU A 43 -7.29 3.42 4.52
CA LEU A 43 -6.74 2.06 4.43
C LEU A 43 -5.59 1.85 5.44
N LEU A 44 -4.65 2.80 5.54
CA LEU A 44 -3.55 2.73 6.53
C LEU A 44 -4.08 2.68 7.97
N ARG A 45 -5.12 3.47 8.31
CA ARG A 45 -5.78 3.41 9.62
C ARG A 45 -6.35 2.02 9.91
N HIS A 46 -7.05 1.41 8.95
CA HIS A 46 -7.58 0.06 9.13
C HIS A 46 -6.48 -0.99 9.32
N ILE A 47 -5.41 -0.88 8.53
CA ILE A 47 -4.23 -1.77 8.65
C ILE A 47 -3.59 -1.59 10.02
N HIS A 48 -3.41 -0.35 10.48
CA HIS A 48 -2.85 -0.03 11.78
C HIS A 48 -3.68 -0.67 12.90
N THR A 49 -4.98 -0.42 12.94
CA THR A 49 -5.89 -1.00 13.95
C THR A 49 -5.77 -2.52 13.99
N LYS A 50 -5.75 -3.18 12.83
CA LYS A 50 -5.64 -4.64 12.77
C LYS A 50 -4.24 -5.12 13.20
N ALA A 51 -3.19 -4.42 12.80
CA ALA A 51 -1.82 -4.74 13.19
C ALA A 51 -1.61 -4.63 14.70
N VAL A 52 -2.14 -3.58 15.35
CA VAL A 52 -2.10 -3.41 16.80
C VAL A 52 -2.86 -4.54 17.51
N ALA A 53 -4.10 -4.82 17.07
CA ALA A 53 -4.93 -5.85 17.68
C ALA A 53 -4.29 -7.25 17.63
N CYS A 54 -3.51 -7.50 16.57
CA CYS A 54 -2.88 -8.79 16.33
C CYS A 54 -1.40 -8.87 16.70
N ASN A 55 -0.79 -7.76 17.10
CA ASN A 55 0.65 -7.65 17.22
C ASN A 55 1.36 -8.11 15.91
N ALA A 56 0.81 -7.69 14.76
CA ALA A 56 1.25 -8.11 13.44
C ALA A 56 2.34 -7.19 12.88
N TYR A 57 3.23 -7.75 12.06
CA TYR A 57 4.06 -6.95 11.17
C TYR A 57 3.24 -6.45 9.96
N VAL A 58 3.65 -5.32 9.39
CA VAL A 58 3.06 -4.80 8.16
C VAL A 58 4.15 -4.66 7.10
N LEU A 59 3.89 -5.18 5.91
CA LEU A 59 4.76 -5.06 4.74
C LEU A 59 4.10 -4.10 3.75
N ILE A 60 4.68 -2.93 3.54
CA ILE A 60 4.18 -1.93 2.59
C ILE A 60 5.14 -1.82 1.41
N ALA A 61 4.61 -1.87 0.19
CA ALA A 61 5.35 -1.54 -1.02
C ALA A 61 4.76 -0.28 -1.67
N VAL A 62 5.61 0.70 -1.98
CA VAL A 62 5.27 1.92 -2.70
C VAL A 62 6.29 2.18 -3.81
N VAL A 63 5.82 2.76 -4.91
CA VAL A 63 6.64 3.04 -6.11
C VAL A 63 6.96 4.52 -6.18
N PHE A 64 8.20 4.84 -6.54
CA PHE A 64 8.68 6.20 -6.81
C PHE A 64 9.12 6.36 -8.27
N PRO A 65 8.88 7.52 -8.91
CA PRO A 65 8.30 8.73 -8.33
C PRO A 65 6.81 8.55 -7.99
N TRP A 66 6.40 9.09 -6.83
CA TRP A 66 5.06 8.92 -6.30
C TRP A 66 4.02 9.59 -7.21
N TYR A 67 2.99 8.83 -7.58
CA TYR A 67 1.90 9.34 -8.40
C TYR A 67 0.62 8.57 -8.12
N GLN A 68 -0.42 9.26 -7.63
CA GLN A 68 -1.70 8.63 -7.34
C GLN A 68 -2.62 8.59 -8.56
N TYR A 69 -3.16 7.42 -8.85
CA TYR A 69 -4.09 7.18 -9.95
C TYR A 69 -5.07 6.06 -9.61
N VAL A 70 -6.36 6.37 -9.55
CA VAL A 70 -7.40 5.43 -9.17
C VAL A 70 -8.17 5.00 -10.42
N GLU A 71 -8.03 3.74 -10.82
CA GLU A 71 -8.64 3.20 -12.06
C GLU A 71 -10.17 3.19 -12.04
N TYR A 72 -10.78 2.96 -10.88
CA TYR A 72 -12.22 2.79 -10.73
C TYR A 72 -12.75 3.71 -9.64
N THR A 73 -13.09 4.95 -10.01
CA THR A 73 -13.84 5.84 -9.13
C THR A 73 -15.33 5.75 -9.41
N ASP A 74 -16.15 6.18 -8.44
CA ASP A 74 -17.60 6.23 -8.59
C ASP A 74 -17.97 7.02 -9.85
N HIS A 75 -18.51 6.29 -10.83
CA HIS A 75 -19.00 6.79 -12.12
C HIS A 75 -17.94 7.17 -13.18
N GLY A 76 -16.66 6.81 -12.99
CA GLY A 76 -15.63 6.94 -14.04
C GLY A 76 -15.35 8.38 -14.50
N LYS A 77 -15.68 9.38 -13.66
CA LYS A 77 -15.55 10.80 -14.02
C LYS A 77 -14.17 11.39 -13.69
N SER A 78 -13.37 10.71 -12.88
CA SER A 78 -12.06 11.20 -12.43
C SER A 78 -11.18 10.03 -12.00
N ASN A 79 -9.86 10.09 -12.21
CA ASN A 79 -8.92 9.11 -11.65
C ASN A 79 -8.29 9.63 -10.34
N ALA A 80 -8.82 10.72 -9.78
CA ALA A 80 -8.31 11.32 -8.56
C ALA A 80 -8.68 10.48 -7.33
N PRO A 81 -7.74 10.34 -6.37
CA PRO A 81 -8.07 9.80 -5.06
C PRO A 81 -8.95 10.79 -4.27
N ARG A 82 -9.67 10.25 -3.29
CA ARG A 82 -10.40 11.02 -2.26
C ARG A 82 -9.46 11.52 -1.17
N GLU A 83 -8.41 10.75 -0.87
CA GLU A 83 -7.36 11.14 0.08
C GLU A 83 -6.02 11.27 -0.63
N TRP A 84 -5.51 12.49 -0.67
CA TRP A 84 -4.22 12.80 -1.29
C TRP A 84 -3.06 12.58 -0.34
N ILE A 85 -2.00 11.99 -0.86
CA ILE A 85 -0.70 11.88 -0.22
C ILE A 85 0.26 12.73 -1.05
N ASP A 86 0.64 13.88 -0.49
CA ASP A 86 1.56 14.81 -1.13
C ASP A 86 2.99 14.57 -0.64
N LEU A 87 3.84 14.08 -1.55
CA LEU A 87 5.24 13.80 -1.28
C LEU A 87 6.13 14.80 -2.01
N ASN A 88 7.14 15.29 -1.28
CA ASN A 88 8.17 16.15 -1.81
C ASN A 88 9.43 15.33 -2.12
N GLY A 89 10.25 15.82 -3.05
CA GLY A 89 11.53 15.22 -3.40
C GLY A 89 11.61 14.82 -4.87
N ASN A 90 12.82 14.86 -5.40
CA ASN A 90 13.15 14.50 -6.78
C ASN A 90 13.93 13.18 -6.88
N THR A 91 14.46 12.68 -5.77
CA THR A 91 15.15 11.39 -5.69
C THR A 91 14.32 10.34 -4.97
N PHE A 92 14.71 9.08 -5.14
CA PHE A 92 14.12 7.95 -4.39
C PHE A 92 14.25 8.19 -2.89
N GLU A 93 15.44 8.56 -2.42
CA GLU A 93 15.75 8.75 -1.01
C GLU A 93 14.94 9.90 -0.40
N GLU A 94 14.79 11.02 -1.12
CA GLU A 94 13.99 12.17 -0.66
C GLU A 94 12.51 11.83 -0.56
N GLN A 95 11.94 11.15 -1.56
CA GLN A 95 10.53 10.76 -1.52
C GLN A 95 10.26 9.67 -0.49
N LEU A 96 11.18 8.72 -0.30
CA LEU A 96 11.10 7.70 0.74
C LEU A 96 11.13 8.35 2.14
N GLU A 97 12.06 9.26 2.38
CA GLU A 97 12.13 10.00 3.63
C GLU A 97 10.84 10.79 3.88
N CYS A 98 10.34 11.47 2.84
CA CYS A 98 9.09 12.23 2.91
C CYS A 98 7.90 11.31 3.25
N PHE A 99 7.80 10.15 2.60
CA PHE A 99 6.76 9.16 2.83
C PHE A 99 6.79 8.62 4.27
N ILE A 100 7.97 8.28 4.77
CA ILE A 100 8.14 7.80 6.15
C ILE A 100 7.67 8.88 7.14
N LYS A 101 8.16 10.12 6.99
CA LYS A 101 7.91 11.21 7.94
C LYS A 101 6.50 11.78 7.89
N LYS A 102 5.91 11.89 6.70
CA LYS A 102 4.59 12.53 6.51
C LYS A 102 3.43 11.55 6.46
N VAL A 103 3.68 10.27 6.18
CA VAL A 103 2.62 9.27 6.00
C VAL A 103 2.70 8.16 7.04
N LEU A 104 3.82 7.43 7.09
CA LEU A 104 3.92 6.24 7.95
C LEU A 104 3.93 6.59 9.44
N GLN A 105 4.80 7.51 9.86
CA GLN A 105 4.90 7.92 11.26
C GLN A 105 3.59 8.54 11.79
N PRO A 106 2.92 9.48 11.08
CA PRO A 106 1.62 9.99 11.52
C PRO A 106 0.50 8.94 11.49
N SER A 107 0.67 7.86 10.72
CA SER A 107 -0.27 6.72 10.71
C SER A 107 0.02 5.68 11.79
N GLY A 108 0.96 5.96 12.72
CA GLY A 108 1.30 5.08 13.84
C GLY A 108 2.23 3.92 13.49
N PHE A 109 2.93 3.99 12.36
CA PHE A 109 3.88 2.95 11.96
C PHE A 109 5.32 3.35 12.23
N ASN A 110 6.10 2.36 12.70
CA ASN A 110 7.55 2.44 12.81
C ASN A 110 8.22 1.54 11.78
N VAL A 111 9.21 2.09 11.07
CA VAL A 111 9.99 1.35 10.08
C VAL A 111 11.03 0.49 10.79
N VAL A 112 10.91 -0.83 10.62
CA VAL A 112 11.88 -1.80 11.16
C VAL A 112 13.05 -1.96 10.19
N ARG A 113 12.74 -2.20 8.92
CA ARG A 113 13.71 -2.35 7.81
C ARG A 113 13.04 -1.94 6.51
N PHE A 114 13.85 -1.54 5.54
CA PHE A 114 13.39 -1.36 4.17
C PHE A 114 14.45 -1.80 3.16
N THR A 115 14.03 -1.99 1.92
CA THR A 115 14.92 -2.21 0.79
C THR A 115 14.36 -1.53 -0.47
N ARG A 116 15.22 -1.30 -1.45
CA ARG A 116 14.89 -0.76 -2.77
C ARG A 116 14.91 -1.90 -3.79
N LEU A 117 13.83 -2.05 -4.54
CA LEU A 117 13.65 -3.11 -5.54
C LEU A 117 13.23 -2.49 -6.88
N PRO A 118 13.52 -3.13 -8.03
CA PRO A 118 12.93 -2.72 -9.29
C PRO A 118 11.42 -3.00 -9.28
N TYR A 119 10.62 -2.01 -9.66
CA TYR A 119 9.20 -2.14 -9.97
C TYR A 119 9.03 -2.24 -11.48
N LEU A 120 8.35 -3.29 -11.95
CA LEU A 120 7.99 -3.47 -13.35
C LEU A 120 6.48 -3.35 -13.48
N SER A 121 6.00 -2.39 -14.28
CA SER A 121 4.59 -2.32 -14.66
C SER A 121 4.39 -2.51 -16.14
N GLU A 122 3.17 -2.94 -16.48
CA GLU A 122 2.67 -2.86 -17.84
C GLU A 122 2.86 -1.43 -18.37
N GLY A 123 3.29 -1.37 -19.62
CA GLY A 123 3.51 -0.12 -20.31
C GLY A 123 2.24 0.43 -20.95
N ASP A 124 2.42 1.21 -21.99
CA ASP A 124 1.34 1.81 -22.76
C ASP A 124 1.65 1.71 -24.27
N MET A 125 0.93 2.48 -25.08
CA MET A 125 1.13 2.51 -26.53
C MET A 125 2.54 2.98 -26.96
N MET A 126 3.29 3.65 -26.07
CA MET A 126 4.62 4.20 -26.33
C MET A 126 5.76 3.33 -25.78
N LYS A 127 5.55 2.68 -24.62
CA LYS A 127 6.55 1.81 -23.99
C LYS A 127 5.94 0.46 -23.64
N SER A 128 6.66 -0.64 -23.85
CA SER A 128 6.15 -1.98 -23.51
C SER A 128 6.05 -2.24 -22.01
N PHE A 129 6.93 -1.61 -21.22
CA PHE A 129 6.92 -1.67 -19.77
C PHE A 129 7.62 -0.45 -19.17
N TYR A 130 7.26 -0.13 -17.92
CA TYR A 130 7.96 0.86 -17.13
C TYR A 130 8.80 0.18 -16.06
N VAL A 131 10.02 0.67 -15.85
CA VAL A 131 10.89 0.26 -14.75
C VAL A 131 11.06 1.46 -13.83
N LEU A 132 10.60 1.30 -12.59
CA LEU A 132 10.65 2.33 -11.54
C LEU A 132 11.27 1.75 -10.28
N ASP A 133 11.44 2.58 -9.25
CA ASP A 133 11.94 2.13 -7.96
C ASP A 133 10.79 1.82 -7.00
N CYS A 134 10.84 0.66 -6.37
CA CYS A 134 9.94 0.26 -5.29
C CYS A 134 10.68 0.34 -3.96
N ALA A 135 10.09 1.02 -2.97
CA ALA A 135 10.47 0.84 -1.58
C ALA A 135 9.61 -0.28 -0.98
N LEU A 136 10.24 -1.30 -0.42
CA LEU A 136 9.58 -2.35 0.35
C LEU A 136 9.96 -2.16 1.83
N LEU A 137 8.97 -1.84 2.67
CA LEU A 137 9.16 -1.51 4.07
C LEU A 137 8.48 -2.53 4.97
N LEU A 138 9.24 -3.06 5.93
CA LEU A 138 8.73 -3.83 7.06
C LEU A 138 8.48 -2.87 8.22
N LEU A 139 7.26 -2.90 8.76
CA LEU A 139 6.78 -1.98 9.79
C LEU A 139 6.23 -2.72 11.01
N THR A 140 6.30 -2.06 12.16
CA THR A 140 5.48 -2.36 13.34
C THR A 140 4.47 -1.24 13.55
N ALA A 141 3.34 -1.55 14.20
CA ALA A 141 2.33 -0.56 14.58
C ALA A 141 2.44 -0.23 16.07
N ASP A 142 2.34 1.06 16.40
CA ASP A 142 2.37 1.54 17.77
C ASP A 142 1.01 1.35 18.45
N LYS A 143 1.03 1.11 19.76
CA LYS A 143 -0.20 0.97 20.55
C LYS A 143 -0.84 2.30 20.87
#